data_AF-A0A838F5Z4-F1
#
_entry.id   AF-A0A838F5Z4-F1
#
_cell.length_a   1.000
_cell.length_b   1.000
_cell.length_c   1.000
_cell.angle_alpha   90.00
_cell.angle_beta   90.00
_cell.angle_gamma   90.00
#
_symmetry.space_group_name_H-M   'P 1'
#
loop_
_entity.id
_entity.type
_entity.pdbx_description
1 polymer ?
#
loop_
_entity_poly.entity_id
_entity_poly.type
_entity_poly.pdbx_seq_one_letter_code
_entity_poly.pdbx_strand_id
1 'polypeptide(L)'
;QFYALPQSPQTFKQLLMVAGYDRYYQIVRCFRDEDLRQDRQPEFTQIDCEMAFVEREDVLQMFEGMVKYVFKKVRNIVFDEFPRMSYDDAMRRFGNDKPDIRFGMEIMELKNTKDPSVSDLVAGKSFVIFDNSEFVAGICAKGCADFSRKQIDELTEFVKRPQIGATGLIYVKHSNDGSIRSSVDKFYSSEDLLKISEHLNSEPGDLILILAGAAARTRKALSELRLEMGNRLGLRKKSEYAPLWVVDFPLYEWDETEKRWNAMHHPFTSWSRDDDHFLDVDPGRVKANAYDLVINGVEIGGGSIRIHKRDDQERMFAALGLSKEEAENKFGFILKAFEFGAPPHGGIAFGFDRFCSMTILNQENIRDFIAFPKNNMGRDVMLDAPSSIDAKQKKELGL
;
A
#
# COMPACT_ATOMS: atom_id res chain seq x y z
N GLN A 1 22.23 -27.39 -7.63
CA GLN A 1 22.08 -26.15 -6.83
C GLN A 1 22.35 -24.98 -7.74
N PHE A 2 21.58 -23.91 -7.64
CA PHE A 2 21.72 -22.71 -8.48
C PHE A 2 21.93 -21.49 -7.58
N TYR A 3 22.59 -20.46 -8.10
CA TYR A 3 22.59 -19.15 -7.47
C TYR A 3 21.26 -18.43 -7.74
N ALA A 4 20.87 -17.56 -6.81
CA ALA A 4 19.73 -16.66 -6.98
C ALA A 4 20.24 -15.22 -7.00
N LEU A 5 19.72 -14.41 -7.92
CA LEU A 5 19.93 -12.96 -7.87
C LEU A 5 19.15 -12.39 -6.66
N PRO A 6 19.73 -11.45 -5.91
CA PRO A 6 19.12 -10.96 -4.68
C PRO A 6 17.90 -10.09 -4.97
N GLN A 7 16.76 -10.44 -4.36
CA GLN A 7 15.57 -9.58 -4.35
C GLN A 7 15.77 -8.30 -3.53
N SER A 8 16.70 -8.35 -2.57
CA SER A 8 17.25 -7.24 -1.78
C SER A 8 18.48 -7.74 -1.00
N PRO A 9 19.31 -6.85 -0.41
CA PRO A 9 20.40 -7.24 0.50
C PRO A 9 19.94 -7.65 1.92
N GLN A 10 18.64 -7.88 2.14
CA GLN A 10 18.01 -8.08 3.46
C GLN A 10 18.75 -9.06 4.38
N THR A 11 19.24 -10.16 3.81
CA THR A 11 20.01 -11.15 4.55
C THR A 11 21.37 -10.59 5.01
N PHE A 12 22.10 -9.96 4.09
CA PHE A 12 23.46 -9.50 4.34
C PHE A 12 23.49 -8.29 5.26
N LYS A 13 22.57 -7.35 5.12
CA LYS A 13 22.53 -6.16 5.99
C LYS A 13 22.24 -6.50 7.45
N GLN A 14 21.40 -7.51 7.71
CA GLN A 14 21.20 -8.02 9.07
C GLN A 14 22.47 -8.68 9.61
N LEU A 15 23.14 -9.50 8.81
CA LEU A 15 24.43 -10.10 9.20
C LEU A 15 25.51 -9.03 9.48
N LEU A 16 25.48 -7.89 8.80
CA LEU A 16 26.37 -6.76 9.12
C LEU A 16 26.06 -6.19 10.51
N MET A 17 24.78 -6.10 10.91
CA MET A 17 24.42 -5.69 12.28
C MET A 17 24.94 -6.70 13.30
N VAL A 18 24.81 -8.01 13.01
CA VAL A 18 25.39 -9.08 13.85
C VAL A 18 26.93 -8.99 13.92
N ALA A 19 27.58 -8.61 12.82
CA ALA A 19 29.02 -8.43 12.75
C ALA A 19 29.52 -7.15 13.46
N GLY A 20 28.62 -6.37 14.07
CA GLY A 20 28.97 -5.17 14.83
C GLY A 20 29.07 -3.88 13.99
N TYR A 21 28.61 -3.89 12.74
CA TYR A 21 28.39 -2.63 12.02
C TYR A 21 27.18 -1.92 12.63
N ASP A 22 27.35 -0.69 13.10
CA ASP A 22 26.27 0.09 13.73
C ASP A 22 25.26 0.61 12.70
N ARG A 23 25.73 1.10 11.56
CA ARG A 23 24.90 1.68 10.49
C ARG A 23 25.44 1.29 9.14
N TYR A 24 24.56 0.81 8.28
CA TYR A 24 24.86 0.41 6.91
C TYR A 24 23.93 1.12 5.94
N TYR A 25 24.47 1.50 4.79
CA TYR A 25 23.66 1.85 3.63
C TYR A 25 24.34 1.39 2.34
N GLN A 26 23.54 1.12 1.30
CA GLN A 26 24.03 0.82 -0.03
C GLN A 26 23.03 1.29 -1.08
N ILE A 27 23.53 1.92 -2.16
CA ILE A 27 22.76 2.06 -3.40
C ILE A 27 23.06 0.82 -4.24
N VAL A 28 22.05 -0.03 -4.42
CA VAL A 28 22.26 -1.42 -4.88
C VAL A 28 21.20 -1.85 -5.89
N ARG A 29 21.60 -2.73 -6.81
CA ARG A 29 20.69 -3.34 -7.78
C ARG A 29 19.99 -4.55 -7.16
N CYS A 30 18.68 -4.60 -7.31
CA CYS A 30 17.83 -5.69 -6.86
C CYS A 30 17.11 -6.31 -8.07
N PHE A 31 16.76 -7.59 -7.95
CA PHE A 31 16.18 -8.37 -9.05
C PHE A 31 14.93 -9.11 -8.59
N ARG A 32 13.81 -8.93 -9.27
CA ARG A 32 12.55 -9.63 -8.99
C ARG A 32 11.87 -10.03 -10.29
N ASP A 33 11.60 -11.32 -10.43
CA ASP A 33 10.85 -11.87 -11.55
C ASP A 33 9.35 -11.87 -11.21
N GLU A 34 8.73 -10.70 -11.31
CA GLU A 34 7.32 -10.45 -11.03
C GLU A 34 6.62 -9.79 -12.22
N ASP A 35 5.29 -9.83 -12.25
CA ASP A 35 4.49 -9.10 -13.23
C ASP A 35 4.85 -7.60 -13.27
N LEU A 36 5.18 -7.13 -14.47
CA LEU A 36 5.65 -5.78 -14.70
C LEU A 36 4.50 -4.79 -14.82
N ARG A 37 4.68 -3.64 -14.18
CA ARG A 37 3.76 -2.50 -14.17
C ARG A 37 4.53 -1.23 -14.55
N GLN A 38 3.84 -0.10 -14.66
CA GLN A 38 4.49 1.17 -15.03
C GLN A 38 5.59 1.59 -14.04
N ASP A 39 5.47 1.19 -12.78
CA ASP A 39 6.37 1.49 -11.67
C ASP A 39 7.27 0.30 -11.28
N ARG A 40 7.34 -0.76 -12.12
CA ARG A 40 8.10 -1.99 -11.84
C ARG A 40 9.02 -2.37 -13.00
N GLN A 41 10.21 -2.83 -12.64
CA GLN A 41 11.24 -3.34 -13.55
C GLN A 41 11.82 -4.63 -12.96
N PRO A 42 12.26 -5.59 -13.80
CA PRO A 42 12.80 -6.85 -13.31
C PRO A 42 14.14 -6.65 -12.59
N GLU A 43 14.84 -5.56 -12.93
CA GLU A 43 16.01 -5.05 -12.25
C GLU A 43 15.74 -3.59 -11.83
N PHE A 44 15.98 -3.24 -10.58
CA PHE A 44 15.69 -1.90 -10.05
C PHE A 44 16.66 -1.53 -8.93
N THR A 45 16.78 -0.24 -8.65
CA THR A 45 17.79 0.27 -7.71
C THR A 45 17.14 0.61 -6.37
N GLN A 46 17.76 0.21 -5.28
CA GLN A 46 17.35 0.59 -3.92
C GLN A 46 18.41 1.43 -3.22
N ILE A 47 17.98 2.36 -2.35
CA ILE A 47 18.81 2.87 -1.25
C ILE A 47 18.46 2.00 -0.04
N ASP A 48 19.25 0.96 0.20
CA ASP A 48 19.02 -0.03 1.24
C ASP A 48 19.82 0.36 2.50
N CYS A 49 19.14 0.43 3.65
CA CYS A 49 19.73 0.90 4.90
C CYS A 49 19.35 -0.01 6.07
N GLU A 50 20.24 -0.13 7.05
CA GLU A 50 20.01 -0.84 8.31
C GLU A 50 20.82 -0.17 9.45
N MET A 51 20.26 -0.14 10.65
CA MET A 51 20.84 0.47 11.85
C MET A 51 20.66 -0.48 13.05
N ALA A 52 21.67 -0.56 13.91
CA ALA A 52 21.63 -1.28 15.17
C ALA A 52 21.18 -0.36 16.32
N PHE A 53 20.63 -0.96 17.39
CA PHE A 53 20.17 -0.30 18.61
C PHE A 53 19.17 0.84 18.37
N VAL A 54 18.26 0.63 17.42
CA VAL A 54 17.21 1.60 17.06
C VAL A 54 15.82 1.10 17.39
N GLU A 55 14.95 2.03 17.77
CA GLU A 55 13.51 1.86 17.76
C GLU A 55 12.92 2.37 16.45
N ARG A 56 11.62 2.12 16.22
CA ARG A 56 10.91 2.59 15.03
C ARG A 56 11.11 4.08 14.80
N GLU A 57 11.00 4.86 15.87
CA GLU A 57 11.04 6.33 15.81
C GLU A 57 12.39 6.86 15.32
N ASP A 58 13.50 6.25 15.74
CA ASP A 58 14.84 6.63 15.30
C ASP A 58 15.00 6.46 13.78
N VAL A 59 14.46 5.37 13.24
CA VAL A 59 14.46 5.09 11.80
C VAL A 59 13.62 6.13 11.06
N LEU A 60 12.38 6.38 11.51
CA LEU A 60 11.50 7.35 10.87
C LEU A 60 12.15 8.75 10.81
N GLN A 61 12.67 9.25 11.93
CA GLN A 61 13.29 10.56 12.00
C GLN A 61 14.53 10.68 11.11
N MET A 62 15.41 9.67 11.12
CA MET A 62 16.62 9.65 10.29
C MET A 62 16.27 9.77 8.80
N PHE A 63 15.35 8.93 8.32
CA PHE A 63 15.07 8.84 6.90
C PHE A 63 14.07 9.89 6.42
N GLU A 64 13.21 10.42 7.29
CA GLU A 64 12.47 11.65 7.04
C GLU A 64 13.43 12.83 6.83
N GLY A 65 14.45 12.95 7.69
CA GLY A 65 15.52 13.96 7.54
C GLY A 65 16.25 13.84 6.20
N MET A 66 16.56 12.61 5.77
CA MET A 66 17.16 12.34 4.45
C MET A 66 16.25 12.84 3.32
N VAL A 67 14.96 12.52 3.35
CA VAL A 67 14.01 12.90 2.30
C VAL A 67 13.82 14.41 2.26
N LYS A 68 13.62 15.06 3.42
CA LYS A 68 13.59 16.53 3.55
C LYS A 68 14.83 17.18 2.95
N TYR A 69 16.02 16.63 3.23
CA TYR A 69 17.27 17.14 2.70
C TYR A 69 17.34 17.03 1.17
N VAL A 70 16.98 15.87 0.60
CA VAL A 70 16.97 15.66 -0.85
C VAL A 70 16.01 16.61 -1.56
N PHE A 71 14.77 16.75 -1.07
CA PHE A 71 13.79 17.68 -1.65
C PHE A 71 14.24 19.14 -1.56
N LYS A 72 14.86 19.54 -0.44
CA LYS A 72 15.44 20.88 -0.30
C LYS A 72 16.57 21.12 -1.31
N LYS A 73 17.45 20.14 -1.53
CA LYS A 73 18.58 20.29 -2.45
C LYS A 73 18.20 20.23 -3.92
N VAL A 74 17.27 19.36 -4.29
CA VAL A 74 16.91 19.12 -5.69
C VAL A 74 15.80 20.05 -6.17
N ARG A 75 14.83 20.38 -5.30
CA ARG A 75 13.63 21.15 -5.66
C ARG A 75 13.45 22.45 -4.90
N ASN A 76 14.33 22.75 -3.93
CA ASN A 76 14.18 23.88 -3.01
C ASN A 76 12.83 23.86 -2.26
N ILE A 77 12.30 22.66 -2.01
CA ILE A 77 11.08 22.44 -1.23
C ILE A 77 11.50 22.10 0.20
N VAL A 78 10.92 22.78 1.17
CA VAL A 78 11.07 22.49 2.60
C VAL A 78 9.74 21.94 3.08
N PHE A 79 9.81 20.83 3.81
CA PHE A 79 8.64 20.24 4.46
C PHE A 79 8.72 20.43 5.96
N ASP A 80 7.55 20.54 6.58
CA ASP A 80 7.37 20.30 8.01
C ASP A 80 7.48 18.79 8.30
N GLU A 81 7.22 18.40 9.55
CA GLU A 81 7.12 16.99 9.95
C GLU A 81 6.11 16.21 9.09
N PHE A 82 6.50 15.00 8.68
CA PHE A 82 5.62 14.17 7.88
C PHE A 82 4.49 13.62 8.76
N PRO A 83 3.22 13.75 8.33
CA PRO A 83 2.11 13.14 9.02
C PRO A 83 2.31 11.63 9.17
N ARG A 84 1.83 11.08 10.28
CA ARG A 84 1.78 9.63 10.51
C ARG A 84 0.34 9.17 10.45
N MET A 85 0.10 8.08 9.74
CA MET A 85 -1.20 7.46 9.59
C MET A 85 -1.08 5.98 9.91
N SER A 86 -1.98 5.45 10.75
CA SER A 86 -2.06 4.01 10.94
C SER A 86 -2.53 3.35 9.63
N TYR A 87 -2.11 2.12 9.38
CA TYR A 87 -2.59 1.32 8.25
C TYR A 87 -4.12 1.23 8.26
N ASP A 88 -4.72 1.03 9.44
CA ASP A 88 -6.17 0.94 9.59
C ASP A 88 -6.86 2.25 9.17
N ASP A 89 -6.31 3.41 9.54
CA ASP A 89 -6.84 4.70 9.09
C ASP A 89 -6.63 4.93 7.59
N ALA A 90 -5.48 4.53 7.03
CA ALA A 90 -5.22 4.63 5.60
C ALA A 90 -6.25 3.80 4.80
N MET A 91 -6.46 2.54 5.22
CA MET A 91 -7.44 1.65 4.62
C MET A 91 -8.89 2.12 4.81
N ARG A 92 -9.23 2.65 6.00
CA ARG A 92 -10.58 3.15 6.29
C ARG A 92 -10.91 4.43 5.52
N ARG A 93 -10.00 5.40 5.49
CA ARG A 93 -10.23 6.73 4.92
C ARG A 93 -9.92 6.82 3.43
N PHE A 94 -9.02 5.99 2.91
CA PHE A 94 -8.55 6.08 1.53
C PHE A 94 -8.65 4.76 0.76
N GLY A 95 -8.89 3.63 1.44
CA GLY A 95 -9.08 2.33 0.80
C GLY A 95 -7.80 1.70 0.26
N ASN A 96 -6.64 2.21 0.67
CA ASN A 96 -5.31 1.72 0.32
C ASN A 96 -4.27 2.13 1.38
N ASP A 97 -3.11 1.48 1.35
CA ASP A 97 -1.98 1.64 2.28
C ASP A 97 -0.96 2.70 1.83
N LYS A 98 -1.20 3.36 0.70
CA LYS A 98 -0.34 4.41 0.13
C LYS A 98 -1.18 5.60 -0.29
N PRO A 99 -1.84 6.30 0.65
CA PRO A 99 -2.84 7.28 0.31
C PRO A 99 -2.24 8.53 -0.34
N ASP A 100 -2.91 9.04 -1.36
CA ASP A 100 -2.66 10.39 -1.87
C ASP A 100 -3.46 11.40 -1.07
N ILE A 101 -2.80 12.08 -0.13
CA ILE A 101 -3.45 13.02 0.81
C ILE A 101 -3.49 14.47 0.31
N ARG A 102 -3.11 14.73 -0.95
CA ARG A 102 -3.15 16.10 -1.53
C ARG A 102 -4.55 16.69 -1.63
N PHE A 103 -5.57 15.82 -1.64
CA PHE A 103 -6.97 16.21 -1.74
C PHE A 103 -7.83 15.36 -0.80
N GLY A 104 -9.03 15.84 -0.49
CA GLY A 104 -9.98 15.15 0.38
C GLY A 104 -10.64 13.95 -0.29
N MET A 105 -11.98 13.97 -0.39
CA MET A 105 -12.79 12.84 -0.88
C MET A 105 -12.50 11.55 -0.10
N GLU A 106 -12.39 11.66 1.22
CA GLU A 106 -12.21 10.50 2.08
C GLU A 106 -13.42 9.56 1.99
N ILE A 107 -13.16 8.27 2.17
CA ILE A 107 -14.18 7.23 2.20
C ILE A 107 -14.92 7.32 3.52
N MET A 108 -16.24 7.55 3.43
CA MET A 108 -17.14 7.62 4.58
C MET A 108 -18.04 6.39 4.58
N GLU A 109 -17.95 5.59 5.63
CA GLU A 109 -18.73 4.37 5.79
C GLU A 109 -20.18 4.70 6.18
N LEU A 110 -21.14 4.14 5.46
CA LEU A 110 -22.58 4.28 5.68
C LEU A 110 -23.20 3.03 6.33
N LYS A 111 -22.52 1.89 6.20
CA LYS A 111 -22.86 0.60 6.80
C LYS A 111 -21.63 -0.30 6.79
N ASN A 112 -21.35 -0.94 7.92
CA ASN A 112 -20.30 -1.95 8.03
C ASN A 112 -20.73 -3.02 9.04
N THR A 113 -21.12 -4.20 8.56
CA THR A 113 -21.65 -5.26 9.45
C THR A 113 -20.59 -5.88 10.37
N LYS A 114 -19.30 -5.64 10.10
CA LYS A 114 -18.19 -6.13 10.91
C LYS A 114 -17.68 -5.12 11.92
N ASP A 115 -18.11 -3.86 11.83
CA ASP A 115 -17.72 -2.80 12.75
C ASP A 115 -18.95 -2.20 13.45
N PRO A 116 -19.22 -2.57 14.72
CA PRO A 116 -20.38 -2.08 15.45
C PRO A 116 -20.30 -0.59 15.80
N SER A 117 -19.15 0.07 15.62
CA SER A 117 -19.02 1.51 15.83
C SER A 117 -19.62 2.34 14.68
N VAL A 118 -19.83 1.74 13.51
CA VAL A 118 -20.39 2.40 12.33
C VAL A 118 -21.91 2.31 12.38
N SER A 119 -22.57 3.46 12.42
CA SER A 119 -24.03 3.53 12.35
C SER A 119 -24.53 3.15 10.96
N ASP A 120 -25.53 2.27 10.90
CA ASP A 120 -26.20 1.92 9.64
C ASP A 120 -27.19 3.02 9.23
N LEU A 121 -26.86 3.74 8.17
CA LEU A 121 -27.68 4.84 7.64
C LEU A 121 -28.52 4.45 6.43
N VAL A 122 -28.34 3.24 5.90
CA VAL A 122 -28.82 2.88 4.56
C VAL A 122 -29.69 1.63 4.51
N ALA A 123 -29.60 0.72 5.46
CA ALA A 123 -30.39 -0.51 5.46
C ALA A 123 -31.86 -0.30 5.86
N GLY A 124 -32.70 -1.29 5.54
CA GLY A 124 -34.11 -1.35 5.92
C GLY A 124 -35.03 -0.51 5.03
N LYS A 125 -34.54 -0.06 3.87
CA LYS A 125 -35.28 0.79 2.92
C LYS A 125 -35.76 0.03 1.69
N SER A 126 -35.77 -1.31 1.75
CA SER A 126 -36.18 -2.20 0.65
C SER A 126 -35.33 -2.07 -0.62
N PHE A 127 -34.14 -1.49 -0.49
CA PHE A 127 -33.15 -1.43 -1.56
C PHE A 127 -32.16 -2.58 -1.38
N VAL A 128 -32.47 -3.69 -2.05
CA VAL A 128 -31.80 -4.99 -1.91
C VAL A 128 -30.27 -4.91 -1.96
N ILE A 129 -29.71 -4.00 -2.76
CA ILE A 129 -28.26 -3.84 -2.89
C ILE A 129 -27.63 -3.38 -1.56
N PHE A 130 -28.18 -2.38 -0.87
CA PHE A 130 -27.65 -1.94 0.42
C PHE A 130 -28.03 -2.88 1.56
N ASP A 131 -29.23 -3.46 1.52
CA ASP A 131 -29.69 -4.41 2.54
C ASP A 131 -28.81 -5.67 2.59
N ASN A 132 -28.46 -6.24 1.44
CA ASN A 132 -27.65 -7.46 1.35
C ASN A 132 -26.14 -7.23 1.38
N SER A 133 -25.67 -5.97 1.31
CA SER A 133 -24.24 -5.68 1.33
C SER A 133 -23.68 -5.70 2.75
N GLU A 134 -22.51 -6.31 2.91
CA GLU A 134 -21.71 -6.27 4.13
C GLU A 134 -21.23 -4.84 4.43
N PHE A 135 -20.87 -4.11 3.37
CA PHE A 135 -20.22 -2.82 3.44
C PHE A 135 -20.82 -1.85 2.43
N VAL A 136 -21.18 -0.65 2.89
CA VAL A 136 -21.62 0.47 2.05
C VAL A 136 -20.85 1.70 2.47
N ALA A 137 -20.22 2.38 1.51
CA ALA A 137 -19.48 3.60 1.76
C ALA A 137 -19.48 4.49 0.52
N GLY A 138 -19.18 5.77 0.72
CA GLY A 138 -19.15 6.73 -0.36
C GLY A 138 -18.05 7.77 -0.22
N ILE A 139 -17.86 8.51 -1.31
CA ILE A 139 -17.00 9.69 -1.38
C ILE A 139 -17.82 10.91 -1.81
N CYS A 140 -17.43 12.09 -1.34
CA CYS A 140 -18.06 13.36 -1.73
C CYS A 140 -17.16 14.14 -2.70
N ALA A 141 -17.55 14.19 -3.96
CA ALA A 141 -16.89 14.98 -5.00
C ALA A 141 -17.43 16.42 -4.99
N LYS A 142 -16.58 17.36 -4.57
CA LYS A 142 -16.94 18.75 -4.38
C LYS A 142 -17.23 19.47 -5.70
N GLY A 143 -18.33 20.23 -5.77
CA GLY A 143 -18.69 21.04 -6.94
C GLY A 143 -19.11 20.22 -8.19
N CYS A 144 -19.51 18.96 -8.02
CA CYS A 144 -19.84 18.04 -9.11
C CYS A 144 -21.35 17.73 -9.26
N ALA A 145 -22.25 18.42 -8.57
CA ALA A 145 -23.70 18.17 -8.65
C ALA A 145 -24.24 18.30 -10.08
N ASP A 146 -23.65 19.20 -10.89
CA ASP A 146 -24.05 19.48 -12.27
C ASP A 146 -23.54 18.44 -13.28
N PHE A 147 -22.85 17.38 -12.84
CA PHE A 147 -22.42 16.29 -13.73
C PHE A 147 -23.59 15.76 -14.55
N SER A 148 -23.43 15.76 -15.87
CA SER A 148 -24.42 15.22 -16.79
C SER A 148 -24.63 13.72 -16.56
N ARG A 149 -25.77 13.20 -17.01
CA ARG A 149 -26.06 11.76 -16.93
C ARG A 149 -24.96 10.93 -17.61
N LYS A 150 -24.47 11.40 -18.76
CA LYS A 150 -23.36 10.78 -19.50
C LYS A 150 -22.09 10.66 -18.66
N GLN A 151 -21.70 11.73 -17.95
CA GLN A 151 -20.51 11.70 -17.09
C GLN A 151 -20.66 10.71 -15.93
N ILE A 152 -21.85 10.60 -15.34
CA ILE A 152 -22.13 9.62 -14.28
C ILE A 152 -22.13 8.19 -14.83
N ASP A 153 -22.70 7.98 -16.02
CA ASP A 153 -22.69 6.66 -16.67
C ASP A 153 -21.23 6.26 -17.02
N GLU A 154 -20.37 7.18 -17.45
CA GLU A 154 -18.93 6.94 -17.64
C GLU A 154 -18.21 6.52 -16.34
N LEU A 155 -18.55 7.12 -15.20
CA LEU A 155 -18.03 6.70 -13.88
C LEU A 155 -18.56 5.33 -13.48
N THR A 156 -19.83 5.04 -13.80
CA THR A 156 -20.44 3.73 -13.56
C THR A 156 -19.73 2.64 -14.34
N GLU A 157 -19.43 2.89 -15.62
CA GLU A 157 -18.68 1.95 -16.46
C GLU A 157 -17.21 1.85 -16.03
N PHE A 158 -16.61 2.92 -15.51
CA PHE A 158 -15.28 2.87 -14.90
C PHE A 158 -15.24 1.88 -13.73
N VAL A 159 -16.13 2.01 -12.73
CA VAL A 159 -16.11 1.14 -11.55
C VAL A 159 -16.46 -0.32 -11.85
N LYS A 160 -17.21 -0.57 -12.94
CA LYS A 160 -17.54 -1.92 -13.43
C LYS A 160 -16.43 -2.63 -14.18
N ARG A 161 -15.35 -1.92 -14.56
CA ARG A 161 -14.21 -2.54 -15.25
C ARG A 161 -13.73 -3.76 -14.46
N PRO A 162 -13.35 -4.88 -15.12
CA PRO A 162 -12.93 -6.10 -14.42
C PRO A 162 -11.79 -5.89 -13.42
N GLN A 163 -10.94 -4.88 -13.65
CA GLN A 163 -9.83 -4.53 -12.75
C GLN A 163 -10.30 -3.91 -11.42
N ILE A 164 -11.47 -3.26 -11.40
CA ILE A 164 -12.07 -2.63 -10.20
C ILE A 164 -13.14 -3.55 -9.61
N GLY A 165 -14.02 -4.08 -10.45
CA GLY A 165 -14.95 -5.16 -10.11
C GLY A 165 -16.17 -4.73 -9.27
N ALA A 166 -16.56 -3.46 -9.28
CA ALA A 166 -17.82 -3.03 -8.66
C ALA A 166 -19.02 -3.42 -9.54
N THR A 167 -20.19 -3.62 -8.94
CA THR A 167 -21.42 -4.03 -9.66
C THR A 167 -22.21 -2.86 -10.23
N GLY A 168 -22.07 -1.68 -9.63
CA GLY A 168 -22.76 -0.46 -10.03
C GLY A 168 -22.34 0.73 -9.18
N LEU A 169 -22.90 1.89 -9.49
CA LEU A 169 -22.62 3.16 -8.82
C LEU A 169 -23.94 3.81 -8.43
N ILE A 170 -24.11 4.11 -7.15
CA ILE A 170 -25.21 4.92 -6.64
C ILE A 170 -24.69 6.35 -6.53
N TYR A 171 -25.52 7.34 -6.88
CA TYR A 171 -25.15 8.73 -6.72
C TYR A 171 -26.26 9.53 -6.02
N VAL A 172 -25.83 10.55 -5.27
CA VAL A 172 -26.69 11.55 -4.65
C VAL A 172 -26.15 12.93 -5.04
N LYS A 173 -26.98 13.75 -5.67
CA LYS A 173 -26.68 15.13 -6.05
C LYS A 173 -27.24 16.06 -4.99
N HIS A 174 -26.36 16.85 -4.40
CA HIS A 174 -26.76 17.98 -3.57
C HIS A 174 -26.78 19.21 -4.49
N SER A 175 -27.96 19.55 -5.00
CA SER A 175 -28.11 20.62 -5.98
C SER A 175 -27.83 21.99 -5.35
N ASN A 176 -27.47 22.99 -6.16
CA ASN A 176 -27.18 24.35 -5.70
C ASN A 176 -28.37 25.04 -5.01
N ASP A 177 -29.60 24.61 -5.31
CA ASP A 177 -30.83 25.08 -4.65
C ASP A 177 -31.12 24.40 -3.30
N GLY A 178 -30.22 23.53 -2.83
CA GLY A 178 -30.38 22.74 -1.61
C GLY A 178 -31.22 21.48 -1.80
N SER A 179 -31.76 21.22 -3.00
CA SER A 179 -32.51 19.99 -3.26
C SER A 179 -31.57 18.79 -3.43
N ILE A 180 -31.90 17.70 -2.73
CA ILE A 180 -31.15 16.45 -2.82
C ILE A 180 -31.89 15.47 -3.73
N ARG A 181 -31.22 14.99 -4.78
CA ARG A 181 -31.76 13.99 -5.72
C ARG A 181 -30.80 12.82 -5.86
N SER A 182 -31.30 11.61 -5.99
CA SER A 182 -30.46 10.41 -6.05
C SER A 182 -30.88 9.45 -7.14
N SER A 183 -30.02 8.48 -7.44
CA SER A 183 -30.40 7.33 -8.29
C SER A 183 -31.36 6.36 -7.59
N VAL A 184 -31.65 6.56 -6.31
CA VAL A 184 -32.43 5.64 -5.45
C VAL A 184 -33.61 6.36 -4.76
N ASP A 185 -34.10 7.47 -5.34
CA ASP A 185 -35.20 8.29 -4.78
C ASP A 185 -36.52 7.51 -4.55
N LYS A 186 -36.69 6.36 -5.21
CA LYS A 186 -37.84 5.47 -5.00
C LYS A 186 -37.82 4.75 -3.64
N PHE A 187 -36.65 4.65 -3.01
CA PHE A 187 -36.41 3.88 -1.79
C PHE A 187 -36.08 4.77 -0.59
N TYR A 188 -35.41 5.90 -0.83
CA TYR A 188 -34.94 6.82 0.22
C TYR A 188 -35.76 8.10 0.21
N SER A 189 -36.26 8.49 1.38
CA SER A 189 -36.94 9.77 1.56
C SER A 189 -35.94 10.94 1.53
N SER A 190 -36.43 12.17 1.35
CA SER A 190 -35.58 13.37 1.42
C SER A 190 -34.86 13.51 2.76
N GLU A 191 -35.48 13.06 3.86
CA GLU A 191 -34.86 13.06 5.19
C GLU A 191 -33.71 12.04 5.27
N ASP A 192 -33.90 10.85 4.69
CA ASP A 192 -32.85 9.82 4.65
C ASP A 192 -31.64 10.29 3.81
N LEU A 193 -31.89 10.92 2.66
CA LEU A 193 -30.84 11.46 1.80
C LEU A 193 -30.12 12.65 2.44
N LEU A 194 -30.82 13.45 3.24
CA LEU A 194 -30.19 14.53 4.01
C LEU A 194 -29.23 13.97 5.08
N LYS A 195 -29.61 12.90 5.80
CA LYS A 195 -28.71 12.23 6.76
C LYS A 195 -27.44 11.70 6.09
N ILE A 196 -27.57 11.11 4.90
CA ILE A 196 -26.42 10.67 4.09
C ILE A 196 -25.56 11.89 3.71
N SER A 197 -26.18 12.98 3.25
CA SER A 197 -25.49 14.21 2.88
C SER A 197 -24.70 14.81 4.05
N GLU A 198 -25.31 14.91 5.22
CA GLU A 198 -24.70 15.40 6.46
C GLU A 198 -23.52 14.52 6.89
N HIS A 199 -23.70 13.20 6.87
CA HIS A 199 -22.64 12.24 7.23
C HIS A 199 -21.41 12.33 6.32
N LEU A 200 -21.62 12.58 5.02
CA LEU A 200 -20.53 12.80 4.06
C LEU A 200 -20.04 14.26 4.00
N ASN A 201 -20.55 15.14 4.86
CA ASN A 201 -20.23 16.57 4.89
C ASN A 201 -20.37 17.21 3.49
N SER A 202 -21.47 16.89 2.78
CA SER A 202 -21.73 17.44 1.45
C SER A 202 -22.46 18.78 1.52
N GLU A 203 -22.07 19.70 0.64
CA GLU A 203 -22.63 21.05 0.53
C GLU A 203 -23.42 21.20 -0.79
N PRO A 204 -24.31 22.20 -0.91
CA PRO A 204 -24.96 22.51 -2.17
C PRO A 204 -23.93 22.70 -3.28
N GLY A 205 -24.08 21.93 -4.37
CA GLY A 205 -23.13 21.85 -5.47
C GLY A 205 -22.33 20.54 -5.51
N ASP A 206 -22.43 19.67 -4.52
CA ASP A 206 -21.64 18.45 -4.44
C ASP A 206 -22.31 17.19 -5.03
N LEU A 207 -21.48 16.22 -5.40
CA LEU A 207 -21.91 14.89 -5.84
C LEU A 207 -21.35 13.82 -4.91
N ILE A 208 -22.24 13.06 -4.29
CA ILE A 208 -21.89 11.89 -3.49
C ILE A 208 -21.95 10.66 -4.39
N LEU A 209 -20.92 9.82 -4.31
CA LEU A 209 -20.77 8.57 -5.05
C LEU A 209 -20.65 7.42 -4.07
N ILE A 210 -21.54 6.43 -4.16
CA ILE A 210 -21.68 5.35 -3.18
C ILE A 210 -21.51 3.99 -3.87
N LEU A 211 -20.69 3.13 -3.26
CA LEU A 211 -20.52 1.73 -3.64
C LEU A 211 -20.93 0.81 -2.49
N ALA A 212 -21.35 -0.40 -2.83
CA ALA A 212 -21.83 -1.40 -1.88
C ALA A 212 -21.38 -2.81 -2.28
N GLY A 213 -20.99 -3.62 -1.29
CA GLY A 213 -20.56 -5.00 -1.52
C GLY A 213 -19.73 -5.56 -0.36
N ALA A 214 -18.78 -6.44 -0.67
CA ALA A 214 -17.82 -6.98 0.29
C ALA A 214 -16.78 -5.93 0.68
N ALA A 215 -16.46 -5.80 1.97
CA ALA A 215 -15.68 -4.67 2.52
C ALA A 215 -14.35 -4.40 1.78
N ALA A 216 -13.49 -5.42 1.65
CA ALA A 216 -12.17 -5.27 1.02
C ALA A 216 -12.26 -4.82 -0.44
N ARG A 217 -13.15 -5.44 -1.23
CA ARG A 217 -13.34 -5.09 -2.65
C ARG A 217 -13.94 -3.71 -2.83
N THR A 218 -14.96 -3.37 -2.03
CA THR A 218 -15.64 -2.08 -2.11
C THR A 218 -14.73 -0.93 -1.70
N ARG A 219 -13.92 -1.08 -0.64
CA ARG A 219 -12.92 -0.07 -0.24
C ARG A 219 -11.89 0.19 -1.33
N LYS A 220 -11.35 -0.88 -1.94
CA LYS A 220 -10.43 -0.76 -3.07
C LYS A 220 -11.08 -0.07 -4.27
N ALA A 221 -12.33 -0.41 -4.59
CA ALA A 221 -13.05 0.22 -5.69
C ALA A 221 -13.33 1.72 -5.45
N LEU A 222 -13.66 2.10 -4.22
CA LEU A 222 -13.81 3.51 -3.82
C LEU A 222 -12.48 4.26 -3.87
N SER A 223 -11.37 3.62 -3.49
CA SER A 223 -10.02 4.17 -3.63
C SER A 223 -9.71 4.52 -5.09
N GLU A 224 -9.92 3.59 -6.02
CA GLU A 224 -9.69 3.82 -7.45
C GLU A 224 -10.62 4.90 -8.02
N LEU A 225 -11.91 4.88 -7.63
CA LEU A 225 -12.86 5.93 -8.03
C LEU A 225 -12.44 7.30 -7.50
N ARG A 226 -11.96 7.38 -6.26
CA ARG A 226 -11.44 8.59 -5.64
C ARG A 226 -10.26 9.16 -6.43
N LEU A 227 -9.28 8.31 -6.78
CA LEU A 227 -8.11 8.73 -7.56
C LEU A 227 -8.50 9.18 -8.98
N GLU A 228 -9.44 8.48 -9.62
CA GLU A 228 -9.99 8.87 -10.92
C GLU A 228 -10.69 10.24 -10.86
N MET A 229 -11.51 10.47 -9.84
CA MET A 229 -12.12 11.78 -9.61
C MET A 229 -11.05 12.85 -9.35
N GLY A 230 -10.02 12.53 -8.57
CA GLY A 230 -8.88 13.42 -8.34
C GLY A 230 -8.16 13.82 -9.63
N ASN A 231 -8.03 12.89 -10.59
CA ASN A 231 -7.48 13.16 -11.91
C ASN A 231 -8.42 14.06 -12.75
N ARG A 232 -9.70 13.69 -12.86
CA ARG A 232 -10.70 14.44 -13.66
C ARG A 232 -10.89 15.87 -13.18
N LEU A 233 -10.83 16.09 -11.87
CA LEU A 233 -10.99 17.40 -11.23
C LEU A 233 -9.68 18.19 -11.14
N GLY A 234 -8.56 17.64 -11.62
CA GLY A 234 -7.27 18.32 -11.58
C GLY A 234 -6.71 18.55 -10.17
N LEU A 235 -7.16 17.76 -9.19
CA LEU A 235 -6.77 17.90 -7.79
C LEU A 235 -5.38 17.31 -7.50
N ARG A 236 -4.89 16.39 -8.35
CA ARG A 236 -3.55 15.77 -8.23
C ARG A 236 -2.48 16.64 -8.91
N LYS A 237 -2.28 17.86 -8.43
CA LYS A 237 -1.34 18.81 -9.05
C LYS A 237 0.10 18.32 -8.96
N LYS A 238 0.84 18.39 -10.07
CA LYS A 238 2.25 17.99 -10.17
C LYS A 238 3.22 18.88 -9.38
N SER A 239 2.80 20.09 -9.04
CA SER A 239 3.60 21.03 -8.23
C SER A 239 3.51 20.75 -6.73
N GLU A 240 2.55 19.93 -6.29
CA GLU A 240 2.27 19.68 -4.87
C GLU A 240 2.85 18.33 -4.44
N TYR A 241 3.37 18.29 -3.22
CA TYR A 241 3.98 17.13 -2.58
C TYR A 241 3.42 16.97 -1.18
N ALA A 242 2.83 15.81 -0.92
CA ALA A 242 2.31 15.45 0.37
C ALA A 242 2.93 14.12 0.82
N PRO A 243 4.12 14.17 1.46
CA PRO A 243 4.72 13.01 2.09
C PRO A 243 3.95 12.61 3.35
N LEU A 244 3.88 11.32 3.66
CA LEU A 244 3.42 10.79 4.94
C LEU A 244 4.08 9.44 5.25
N TRP A 245 4.08 9.08 6.54
CA TRP A 245 4.38 7.73 6.99
C TRP A 245 3.09 6.95 7.22
N VAL A 246 3.02 5.74 6.68
CA VAL A 246 2.03 4.75 7.09
C VAL A 246 2.70 3.77 8.06
N VAL A 247 2.07 3.50 9.19
CA VAL A 247 2.61 2.71 10.30
C VAL A 247 1.56 1.73 10.83
N ASP A 248 1.93 0.86 11.78
CA ASP A 248 1.00 -0.07 12.45
C ASP A 248 0.29 -1.02 11.47
N PHE A 249 1.04 -1.50 10.48
CA PHE A 249 0.60 -2.52 9.55
C PHE A 249 0.24 -3.82 10.27
N PRO A 250 -0.68 -4.63 9.74
CA PRO A 250 -0.86 -6.00 10.23
C PRO A 250 0.42 -6.80 10.00
N LEU A 251 0.75 -7.69 10.92
CA LEU A 251 1.91 -8.57 10.80
C LEU A 251 1.70 -9.62 9.70
N TYR A 252 0.48 -10.13 9.62
CA TYR A 252 0.07 -11.17 8.68
C TYR A 252 -1.09 -10.70 7.81
N GLU A 253 -1.15 -11.24 6.59
CA GLU A 253 -2.28 -11.16 5.69
C GLU A 253 -2.82 -12.57 5.43
N TRP A 254 -4.14 -12.74 5.51
CA TRP A 254 -4.77 -14.02 5.20
C TRP A 254 -4.91 -14.19 3.68
N ASP A 255 -4.31 -15.24 3.14
CA ASP A 255 -4.51 -15.63 1.75
C ASP A 255 -5.72 -16.55 1.63
N GLU A 256 -6.80 -16.04 1.07
CA GLU A 256 -8.04 -16.82 0.84
C GLU A 256 -7.88 -17.96 -0.17
N THR A 257 -6.88 -17.87 -1.07
CA THR A 257 -6.62 -18.87 -2.10
C THR A 257 -5.82 -20.04 -1.54
N GLU A 258 -4.72 -19.72 -0.86
CA GLU A 258 -3.82 -20.71 -0.26
C GLU A 258 -4.28 -21.17 1.12
N LYS A 259 -5.26 -20.48 1.71
CA LYS A 259 -5.82 -20.71 3.06
C LYS A 259 -4.73 -20.73 4.13
N ARG A 260 -3.82 -19.76 4.07
CA ARG A 260 -2.72 -19.59 5.03
C ARG A 260 -2.42 -18.13 5.28
N TRP A 261 -1.71 -17.88 6.36
CA TRP A 261 -1.16 -16.56 6.66
C TRP A 261 0.14 -16.33 5.87
N ASN A 262 0.20 -15.19 5.20
CA ASN A 262 1.41 -14.66 4.57
C ASN A 262 1.93 -13.47 5.39
N ALA A 263 3.22 -13.20 5.35
CA ALA A 263 3.77 -12.00 5.97
C ALA A 263 3.39 -10.76 5.14
N MET A 264 2.90 -9.71 5.79
CA MET A 264 2.52 -8.47 5.08
C MET A 264 3.74 -7.75 4.49
N HIS A 265 4.88 -7.81 5.19
CA HIS A 265 6.15 -7.23 4.76
C HIS A 265 7.18 -8.35 4.54
N HIS A 266 8.19 -8.43 5.41
CA HIS A 266 9.18 -9.50 5.41
C HIS A 266 8.99 -10.41 6.63
N PRO A 267 9.21 -11.74 6.51
CA PRO A 267 9.22 -12.67 7.65
C PRO A 267 10.19 -12.37 8.80
N PHE A 268 11.02 -11.33 8.70
CA PHE A 268 11.94 -10.89 9.76
C PHE A 268 11.41 -9.67 10.52
N THR A 269 10.19 -9.23 10.21
CA THR A 269 9.57 -8.06 10.82
C THR A 269 9.13 -8.38 12.24
N SER A 270 9.57 -7.55 13.20
CA SER A 270 9.11 -7.62 14.58
C SER A 270 7.71 -7.04 14.75
N TRP A 271 7.12 -7.31 15.90
CA TRP A 271 5.79 -6.86 16.29
C TRP A 271 5.83 -6.25 17.69
N SER A 272 4.74 -5.61 18.11
CA SER A 272 4.63 -5.07 19.48
C SER A 272 4.55 -6.20 20.50
N ARG A 273 5.30 -6.08 21.60
CA ARG A 273 5.25 -7.08 22.70
C ARG A 273 3.88 -7.14 23.38
N ASP A 274 3.10 -6.08 23.29
CA ASP A 274 1.73 -6.06 23.82
C ASP A 274 0.82 -7.07 23.09
N ASP A 275 1.15 -7.40 21.83
CA ASP A 275 0.40 -8.33 20.98
C ASP A 275 0.91 -9.79 21.06
N ASP A 276 1.90 -10.08 21.92
CA ASP A 276 2.53 -11.42 22.02
C ASP A 276 1.52 -12.57 22.23
N HIS A 277 0.41 -12.27 22.90
CA HIS A 277 -0.66 -13.21 23.22
C HIS A 277 -1.62 -13.48 22.05
N PHE A 278 -1.65 -12.60 21.04
CA PHE A 278 -2.49 -12.77 19.85
C PHE A 278 -1.82 -13.64 18.78
N LEU A 279 -0.49 -13.77 18.77
CA LEU A 279 0.25 -14.56 17.78
C LEU A 279 -0.30 -15.98 17.58
N ASP A 280 -0.66 -16.65 18.68
CA ASP A 280 -1.08 -18.05 18.65
C ASP A 280 -2.62 -18.22 18.62
N VAL A 281 -3.37 -17.14 18.88
CA VAL A 281 -4.84 -17.17 19.06
C VAL A 281 -5.57 -16.45 17.91
N ASP A 282 -5.10 -15.26 17.54
CA ASP A 282 -5.68 -14.42 16.49
C ASP A 282 -4.57 -13.61 15.80
N PRO A 283 -3.79 -14.25 14.90
CA PRO A 283 -2.64 -13.62 14.25
C PRO A 283 -3.00 -12.33 13.49
N GLY A 284 -4.24 -12.24 12.98
CA GLY A 284 -4.71 -11.09 12.21
C GLY A 284 -4.78 -9.77 12.99
N ARG A 285 -4.74 -9.83 14.33
CA ARG A 285 -4.75 -8.64 15.20
C ARG A 285 -3.36 -8.08 15.49
N VAL A 286 -2.31 -8.87 15.27
CA VAL A 286 -0.94 -8.49 15.64
C VAL A 286 -0.44 -7.37 14.73
N LYS A 287 0.08 -6.30 15.32
CA LYS A 287 0.66 -5.17 14.59
C LYS A 287 2.17 -5.33 14.42
N ALA A 288 2.63 -5.11 13.19
CA ALA A 288 4.04 -5.06 12.85
C ALA A 288 4.67 -3.73 13.25
N ASN A 289 5.93 -3.78 13.69
CA ASN A 289 6.80 -2.60 13.77
C ASN A 289 7.33 -2.23 12.39
N ALA A 290 6.43 -2.09 11.42
CA ALA A 290 6.69 -1.76 10.03
C ALA A 290 6.20 -0.34 9.71
N TYR A 291 6.79 0.23 8.66
CA TYR A 291 6.52 1.58 8.23
C TYR A 291 6.87 1.77 6.77
N ASP A 292 6.01 2.50 6.07
CA ASP A 292 6.17 2.88 4.67
C ASP A 292 6.13 4.39 4.52
N LEU A 293 7.07 4.94 3.75
CA LEU A 293 7.04 6.33 3.32
C LEU A 293 6.31 6.44 1.99
N VAL A 294 5.27 7.26 1.99
CA VAL A 294 4.41 7.50 0.83
C VAL A 294 4.50 8.95 0.44
N ILE A 295 4.58 9.23 -0.86
CA ILE A 295 4.48 10.58 -1.41
C ILE A 295 3.46 10.56 -2.54
N ASN A 296 2.41 11.39 -2.44
CA ASN A 296 1.43 11.60 -3.52
C ASN A 296 0.76 10.31 -4.05
N GLY A 297 0.58 9.31 -3.18
CA GLY A 297 -0.01 8.02 -3.55
C GLY A 297 0.99 6.95 -4.00
N VAL A 298 2.30 7.24 -3.93
CA VAL A 298 3.37 6.32 -4.33
C VAL A 298 4.21 5.95 -3.11
N GLU A 299 4.34 4.66 -2.86
CA GLU A 299 5.27 4.10 -1.88
C GLU A 299 6.72 4.30 -2.37
N ILE A 300 7.48 5.12 -1.65
CA ILE A 300 8.86 5.50 -1.98
C ILE A 300 9.86 4.62 -1.26
N GLY A 301 9.52 4.15 -0.05
CA GLY A 301 10.33 3.21 0.70
C GLY A 301 9.56 2.56 1.82
N GLY A 302 10.05 1.42 2.28
CA GLY A 302 9.40 0.60 3.29
C GLY A 302 10.42 -0.13 4.15
N GLY A 303 10.06 -0.38 5.39
CA GLY A 303 10.99 -0.88 6.39
C GLY A 303 10.31 -1.47 7.62
N SER A 304 11.12 -2.08 8.47
CA SER A 304 10.65 -2.56 9.77
C SER A 304 11.79 -2.72 10.76
N ILE A 305 11.42 -2.70 12.04
CA ILE A 305 12.28 -3.22 13.12
C ILE A 305 12.32 -4.74 13.02
N ARG A 306 13.51 -5.32 13.16
CA ARG A 306 13.74 -6.75 12.93
C ARG A 306 13.59 -7.58 14.20
N ILE A 307 13.17 -8.82 14.01
CA ILE A 307 13.32 -9.86 15.00
C ILE A 307 14.83 -10.16 15.12
N HIS A 308 15.34 -10.14 16.34
CA HIS A 308 16.75 -10.42 16.64
C HIS A 308 16.92 -11.61 17.60
N LYS A 309 15.82 -12.25 18.02
CA LYS A 309 15.83 -13.43 18.89
C LYS A 309 15.40 -14.65 18.09
N ARG A 310 16.12 -15.77 18.27
CA ARG A 310 15.83 -17.05 17.60
C ARG A 310 14.40 -17.53 17.88
N ASP A 311 13.99 -17.55 19.15
CA ASP A 311 12.68 -18.06 19.56
C ASP A 311 11.52 -17.28 18.92
N ASP A 312 11.63 -15.95 18.88
CA ASP A 312 10.64 -15.09 18.22
C ASP A 312 10.59 -15.36 16.70
N GLN A 313 11.75 -15.59 16.08
CA GLN A 313 11.83 -15.87 14.64
C GLN A 313 11.24 -17.24 14.30
N GLU A 314 11.45 -18.23 15.15
CA GLU A 314 10.84 -19.56 15.01
C GLU A 314 9.31 -19.50 15.18
N ARG A 315 8.80 -18.71 16.13
CA ARG A 315 7.35 -18.45 16.28
C ARG A 315 6.76 -17.80 15.03
N MET A 316 7.44 -16.79 14.49
CA MET A 316 7.05 -16.13 13.24
C MET A 316 6.97 -17.12 12.07
N PHE A 317 7.99 -17.98 11.90
CA PHE A 317 7.96 -18.99 10.84
C PHE A 317 6.87 -20.05 11.02
N ALA A 318 6.62 -20.48 12.26
CA ALA A 318 5.53 -21.41 12.57
C ALA A 318 4.16 -20.81 12.20
N ALA A 319 3.92 -19.52 12.50
CA ALA A 319 2.69 -18.83 12.13
C ALA A 319 2.50 -18.72 10.61
N LEU A 320 3.60 -18.61 9.84
CA LEU A 320 3.60 -18.65 8.37
C LEU A 320 3.47 -20.08 7.79
N GLY A 321 3.35 -21.10 8.65
CA GLY A 321 3.20 -22.50 8.24
C GLY A 321 4.50 -23.17 7.79
N LEU A 322 5.67 -22.61 8.09
CA LEU A 322 6.96 -23.25 7.83
C LEU A 322 7.27 -24.30 8.90
N SER A 323 7.60 -25.52 8.49
CA SER A 323 8.11 -26.53 9.42
C SER A 323 9.50 -26.15 9.94
N LYS A 324 9.90 -26.71 11.09
CA LYS A 324 11.25 -26.49 11.65
C LYS A 324 12.36 -26.89 10.67
N GLU A 325 12.17 -27.98 9.94
CA GLU A 325 13.13 -28.45 8.94
C GLU A 325 13.24 -27.47 7.75
N GLU A 326 12.12 -26.97 7.24
CA GLU A 326 12.13 -25.97 6.17
C GLU A 326 12.73 -24.64 6.63
N ALA A 327 12.43 -24.20 7.85
CA ALA A 327 12.99 -22.99 8.43
C ALA A 327 14.51 -23.12 8.60
N GLU A 328 15.02 -24.24 9.10
CA GLU A 328 16.46 -24.48 9.22
C GLU A 328 17.13 -24.60 7.83
N ASN A 329 16.50 -25.27 6.87
CA ASN A 329 17.05 -25.42 5.52
C ASN A 329 17.13 -24.09 4.75
N LYS A 330 16.13 -23.21 4.88
CA LYS A 330 16.07 -21.93 4.17
C LYS A 330 16.75 -20.79 4.93
N PHE A 331 16.64 -20.78 6.26
CA PHE A 331 17.00 -19.66 7.14
C PHE A 331 17.93 -20.06 8.30
N GLY A 332 18.40 -21.31 8.37
CA GLY A 332 19.24 -21.78 9.48
C GLY A 332 20.53 -20.96 9.65
N PHE A 333 21.07 -20.39 8.58
CA PHE A 333 22.24 -19.52 8.67
C PHE A 333 21.96 -18.22 9.46
N ILE A 334 20.77 -17.62 9.32
CA ILE A 334 20.40 -16.40 10.07
C ILE A 334 19.95 -16.75 11.49
N LEU A 335 19.24 -17.87 11.67
CA LEU A 335 18.86 -18.38 12.99
C LEU A 335 20.09 -18.65 13.87
N LYS A 336 21.15 -19.26 13.30
CA LYS A 336 22.44 -19.44 13.98
C LYS A 336 23.13 -18.13 14.28
N ALA A 337 23.09 -17.16 13.36
CA ALA A 337 23.68 -15.85 13.58
C ALA A 337 23.07 -15.12 14.78
N PHE A 338 21.76 -15.29 15.03
CA PHE A 338 21.07 -14.69 16.18
C PHE A 338 21.57 -15.22 17.54
N GLU A 339 22.09 -16.45 17.60
CA GLU A 339 22.63 -17.05 18.84
C GLU A 339 23.94 -16.41 19.29
N PHE A 340 24.68 -15.76 18.39
CA PHE A 340 25.95 -15.10 18.70
C PHE A 340 25.80 -13.65 19.19
N GLY A 341 24.57 -13.25 19.55
CA GLY A 341 24.27 -11.93 20.11
C GLY A 341 23.90 -10.89 19.06
N ALA A 342 22.89 -11.18 18.24
CA ALA A 342 22.34 -10.19 17.33
C ALA A 342 21.74 -9.00 18.10
N PRO A 343 22.17 -7.75 17.84
CA PRO A 343 21.61 -6.58 18.50
C PRO A 343 20.17 -6.34 18.03
N PRO A 344 19.35 -5.60 18.80
CA PRO A 344 18.15 -4.97 18.24
C PRO A 344 18.56 -4.14 17.01
N HIS A 345 17.83 -4.28 15.91
CA HIS A 345 18.16 -3.57 14.68
C HIS A 345 16.89 -3.34 13.84
N GLY A 346 16.96 -2.36 12.96
CA GLY A 346 15.88 -1.99 12.06
C GLY A 346 16.41 -1.30 10.83
N GLY A 347 15.59 -1.25 9.78
CA GLY A 347 16.04 -0.65 8.54
C GLY A 347 14.90 -0.26 7.63
N ILE A 348 15.28 0.25 6.46
CA ILE A 348 14.39 0.73 5.43
C ILE A 348 15.08 0.58 4.07
N ALA A 349 14.29 0.35 3.02
CA ALA A 349 14.77 0.41 1.66
C ALA A 349 13.92 1.40 0.86
N PHE A 350 14.57 2.32 0.16
CA PHE A 350 13.89 3.23 -0.77
C PHE A 350 14.01 2.71 -2.19
N GLY A 351 12.92 2.69 -2.95
CA GLY A 351 12.96 2.49 -4.40
C GLY A 351 13.58 3.73 -5.04
N PHE A 352 14.88 3.66 -5.37
CA PHE A 352 15.64 4.81 -5.85
C PHE A 352 15.07 5.37 -7.16
N ASP A 353 14.62 4.49 -8.06
CA ASP A 353 14.02 4.89 -9.34
C ASP A 353 12.72 5.68 -9.12
N ARG A 354 11.85 5.22 -8.20
CA ARG A 354 10.63 5.94 -7.79
C ARG A 354 10.94 7.23 -7.05
N PHE A 355 11.94 7.22 -6.18
CA PHE A 355 12.33 8.41 -5.43
C PHE A 355 12.83 9.50 -6.38
N CYS A 356 13.62 9.14 -7.40
CA CYS A 356 14.01 10.05 -8.47
C CYS A 356 12.79 10.54 -9.27
N SER A 357 11.91 9.64 -9.71
CA SER A 357 10.76 10.02 -10.55
C SER A 357 9.79 10.97 -9.85
N MET A 358 9.54 10.72 -8.56
CA MET A 358 8.68 11.55 -7.74
C MET A 358 9.35 12.89 -7.41
N THR A 359 10.63 12.88 -7.04
CA THR A 359 11.35 14.12 -6.67
C THR A 359 11.57 15.04 -7.88
N ILE A 360 11.86 14.51 -9.07
CA ILE A 360 12.25 15.32 -10.23
C ILE A 360 11.04 15.75 -11.06
N LEU A 361 10.14 14.82 -11.40
CA LEU A 361 9.00 15.08 -12.31
C LEU A 361 7.63 14.89 -11.67
N ASN A 362 7.57 14.43 -10.41
CA ASN A 362 6.33 14.06 -9.73
C ASN A 362 5.48 13.08 -10.57
N GLN A 363 6.12 12.00 -11.04
CA GLN A 363 5.48 11.02 -11.90
C GLN A 363 5.69 9.59 -11.41
N GLU A 364 4.68 8.76 -11.66
CA GLU A 364 4.66 7.34 -11.29
C GLU A 364 5.52 6.48 -12.25
N ASN A 365 5.73 6.93 -13.49
CA ASN A 365 6.54 6.22 -14.46
C ASN A 365 8.04 6.38 -14.17
N ILE A 366 8.70 5.26 -13.89
CA ILE A 366 10.14 5.20 -13.58
C ILE A 366 11.02 4.97 -14.82
N ARG A 367 10.46 4.60 -15.97
CA ARG A 367 11.24 4.22 -17.17
C ARG A 367 12.11 5.35 -17.69
N ASP A 368 11.64 6.59 -17.56
CA ASP A 368 12.38 7.78 -18.00
C ASP A 368 13.61 8.07 -17.12
N PHE A 369 13.74 7.38 -15.98
CA PHE A 369 14.86 7.51 -15.05
C PHE A 369 15.85 6.34 -15.13
N ILE A 370 15.60 5.38 -16.02
CA ILE A 370 16.44 4.21 -16.25
C ILE A 370 16.98 4.31 -17.68
N ALA A 371 18.30 4.26 -17.85
CA ALA A 371 18.91 4.45 -19.17
C ALA A 371 18.44 3.44 -20.23
N PHE A 372 18.28 2.17 -19.83
CA PHE A 372 17.85 1.06 -20.71
C PHE A 372 16.76 0.22 -20.03
N PRO A 373 15.51 0.74 -19.98
CA PRO A 373 14.41 0.06 -19.31
C PRO A 373 13.90 -1.12 -20.14
N LYS A 374 13.27 -2.08 -19.46
CA LYS A 374 12.58 -3.22 -20.07
C LYS A 374 11.11 -2.88 -20.34
N ASN A 375 10.55 -3.52 -21.36
CA ASN A 375 9.12 -3.42 -21.68
C ASN A 375 8.25 -4.20 -20.65
N ASN A 376 6.93 -4.20 -20.84
CA ASN A 376 6.00 -4.90 -19.93
C ASN A 376 6.18 -6.45 -19.89
N MET A 377 6.98 -7.02 -20.79
CA MET A 377 7.30 -8.45 -20.82
C MET A 377 8.72 -8.74 -20.30
N GLY A 378 9.40 -7.76 -19.71
CA GLY A 378 10.75 -7.91 -19.18
C GLY A 378 11.81 -7.97 -20.28
N ARG A 379 11.44 -7.65 -21.53
CA ARG A 379 12.34 -7.67 -22.67
C ARG A 379 13.03 -6.34 -22.87
N ASP A 380 14.31 -6.42 -23.19
CA ASP A 380 15.07 -5.30 -23.75
C ASP A 380 14.82 -5.29 -25.26
N VAL A 381 14.11 -4.27 -25.76
CA VAL A 381 13.77 -4.18 -27.18
C VAL A 381 14.96 -3.66 -28.01
N MET A 382 15.92 -2.98 -27.38
CA MET A 382 17.10 -2.45 -28.07
C MET A 382 18.10 -3.58 -28.38
N LEU A 383 18.28 -4.51 -27.43
CA LEU A 383 19.21 -5.65 -27.57
C LEU A 383 18.53 -6.96 -27.96
N ASP A 384 17.19 -6.98 -28.06
CA ASP A 384 16.36 -8.18 -28.21
C ASP A 384 16.68 -9.28 -27.17
N ALA A 385 16.73 -8.88 -25.89
CA ALA A 385 16.97 -9.77 -24.77
C ALA A 385 15.67 -10.08 -24.01
N PRO A 386 15.47 -11.31 -23.48
CA PRO A 386 16.37 -12.47 -23.56
C PRO A 386 16.34 -13.18 -24.93
N SER A 387 17.43 -13.87 -25.25
CA SER A 387 17.62 -14.65 -26.48
C SER A 387 18.04 -16.10 -26.18
N SER A 388 18.04 -16.96 -27.19
CA SER A 388 18.45 -18.36 -27.05
C SER A 388 19.96 -18.48 -26.85
N ILE A 389 20.38 -19.33 -25.92
CA ILE A 389 21.79 -19.72 -25.72
C ILE A 389 22.17 -20.95 -26.56
N ASP A 390 23.44 -21.04 -26.93
CA ASP A 390 23.98 -22.12 -27.75
C ASP A 390 23.98 -23.47 -27.02
N ALA A 391 23.84 -24.57 -27.76
CA ALA A 391 23.85 -25.93 -27.20
C ALA A 391 25.15 -26.26 -26.45
N LYS A 392 26.28 -25.68 -26.88
CA LYS A 392 27.58 -25.81 -26.19
C LYS A 392 27.52 -25.21 -24.79
N GLN A 393 26.94 -24.00 -24.64
CA GLN A 393 26.77 -23.34 -23.34
C GLN A 393 25.83 -24.12 -22.43
N LYS A 394 24.71 -24.65 -22.96
CA LYS A 394 23.79 -25.51 -22.17
C LYS A 394 24.53 -26.71 -21.58
N LYS A 395 25.33 -27.40 -22.39
CA LYS A 395 26.13 -28.55 -21.94
C LYS A 395 27.19 -28.15 -20.90
N GLU A 396 27.87 -27.02 -21.09
CA GLU A 396 28.86 -26.50 -20.13
C GLU A 396 28.23 -26.12 -18.79
N LEU A 397 26.99 -25.62 -18.80
CA LEU A 397 26.23 -25.26 -17.59
C LEU A 397 25.47 -26.45 -16.95
N GLY A 398 25.42 -27.60 -17.63
CA GLY A 398 24.66 -28.77 -17.17
C GLY A 398 23.13 -28.58 -17.20
N LEU A 399 22.63 -27.81 -18.17
CA LEU A 399 21.20 -27.49 -18.39
C LEU A 399 20.55 -28.30 -19.52
#